data_AF-A0A1C5HED0-F1
#
_entry.id   AF-A0A1C5HED0-F1
#
_cell.length_a   1.000
_cell.length_b   1.000
_cell.length_c   1.000
_cell.angle_alpha   90.00
_cell.angle_beta   90.00
_cell.angle_gamma   90.00
#
_symmetry.space_group_name_H-M   'P 1'
#
loop_
_entity.id
_entity.type
_entity.pdbx_description
1 polymer ?
#
loop_
_entity_poly.entity_id
_entity_poly.type
_entity_poly.pdbx_seq_one_letter_code
_entity_poly.pdbx_strand_id
1 'polypeptide(L)'
;MFDAVVRRIATGEYLDGLPGSRSAALRPASPAAVAEAEELAGRSLPSLLRRLYLEVGNGGFGPGYGLLGLRGGHRMGGLDALVGLKGGVLVLCDWGCGITSELDLATGQVWGCDPNPAPEGVSGAFPQHMTIVDWFAKWVAGTLYQPWLVQDPTTGEWRGATDTECAEMLQEAFGPDGPED
;
A
#
# COMPACT_ATOMS: atom_id res chain seq x y z
N MET A 1 8.31 6.50 13.64
CA MET A 1 8.05 5.83 12.35
C MET A 1 8.85 6.43 11.20
N PHE A 2 8.78 7.75 10.94
CA PHE A 2 9.54 8.39 9.85
C PHE A 2 11.01 7.95 9.74
N ASP A 3 11.79 8.03 10.83
CA ASP A 3 13.21 7.64 10.81
C ASP A 3 13.43 6.16 10.50
N ALA A 4 12.49 5.29 10.86
CA ALA A 4 12.56 3.86 10.55
C ALA A 4 12.34 3.61 9.04
N VAL A 5 11.42 4.34 8.41
CA VAL A 5 11.26 4.33 6.95
C VAL A 5 12.54 4.82 6.25
N VAL A 6 13.08 5.96 6.69
CA VAL A 6 14.33 6.51 6.13
C VAL A 6 15.49 5.52 6.27
N ARG A 7 15.63 4.86 7.43
CA ARG A 7 16.64 3.83 7.64
C ARG A 7 16.47 2.64 6.70
N ARG A 8 15.24 2.14 6.50
CA ARG A 8 14.98 1.05 5.54
C ARG A 8 15.37 1.47 4.12
N ILE A 9 14.97 2.66 3.69
CA ILE A 9 15.33 3.19 2.37
C ILE A 9 16.85 3.29 2.19
N ALA A 10 17.57 3.70 3.23
CA ALA A 10 19.03 3.80 3.21
C ALA A 10 19.75 2.44 3.03
N THR A 11 19.09 1.31 3.31
CA THR A 11 19.67 -0.02 3.06
C THR A 11 19.75 -0.37 1.56
N GLY A 12 19.00 0.34 0.72
CA GLY A 12 19.06 0.20 -0.74
C GLY A 12 18.04 -0.76 -1.35
N GLU A 13 17.38 -1.60 -0.54
CA GLU A 13 16.29 -2.50 -0.95
C GLU A 13 14.98 -1.98 -0.36
N TYR A 14 14.27 -1.13 -1.10
CA TYR A 14 13.11 -0.39 -0.59
C TYR A 14 11.87 -0.47 -1.48
N LEU A 15 11.92 -1.31 -2.51
CA LEU A 15 10.75 -1.80 -3.23
C LEU A 15 10.64 -3.29 -2.97
N ASP A 16 9.52 -3.71 -2.39
CA ASP A 16 9.27 -5.13 -2.17
C ASP A 16 8.67 -5.76 -3.45
N GLY A 17 8.80 -7.07 -3.66
CA GLY A 17 8.19 -7.75 -4.82
C GLY A 17 8.94 -7.64 -6.16
N LEU A 18 10.11 -6.98 -6.19
CA LEU A 18 11.01 -6.96 -7.36
C LEU A 18 12.45 -7.33 -6.93
N PRO A 19 12.98 -8.52 -7.32
CA PRO A 19 14.31 -8.97 -6.92
C PRO A 19 15.43 -8.01 -7.36
N GLY A 20 16.31 -7.62 -6.43
CA GLY A 20 17.44 -6.72 -6.71
C GLY A 20 17.03 -5.29 -7.09
N SER A 21 15.79 -4.90 -6.83
CA SER A 21 15.27 -3.61 -7.26
C SER A 21 15.73 -2.46 -6.36
N ARG A 22 16.56 -1.61 -6.94
CA ARG A 22 16.76 -0.23 -6.51
C ARG A 22 16.06 0.64 -7.54
N SER A 23 15.00 1.34 -7.14
CA SER A 23 14.35 2.27 -8.07
C SER A 23 15.20 3.51 -8.27
N ALA A 24 14.84 4.31 -9.28
CA ALA A 24 15.43 5.60 -9.55
C ALA A 24 15.55 6.46 -8.27
N ALA A 25 16.50 7.40 -8.27
CA ALA A 25 16.72 8.30 -7.14
C ALA A 25 15.40 8.96 -6.71
N LEU A 26 15.01 8.75 -5.45
CA LEU A 26 13.80 9.33 -4.88
C LEU A 26 13.91 10.86 -4.92
N ARG A 27 12.84 11.51 -5.36
CA ARG A 27 12.72 12.97 -5.39
C ARG A 27 11.52 13.36 -4.55
N PRO A 28 11.70 14.22 -3.54
CA PRO A 28 10.58 14.72 -2.77
C PRO A 28 9.53 15.43 -3.64
N ALA A 29 8.29 15.38 -3.18
CA ALA A 29 7.18 16.13 -3.75
C ALA A 29 7.41 17.63 -3.54
N SER A 30 6.91 18.45 -4.46
CA SER A 30 6.85 19.89 -4.24
C SER A 30 5.83 20.20 -3.14
N PRO A 31 6.01 21.28 -2.37
CA PRO A 31 4.98 21.75 -1.44
C PRO A 31 3.63 21.99 -2.11
N ALA A 32 3.64 22.42 -3.38
CA ALA A 32 2.44 22.62 -4.18
C ALA A 32 1.69 21.31 -4.47
N ALA A 33 2.39 20.21 -4.77
CA ALA A 33 1.75 18.91 -5.00
C ALA A 33 1.07 18.37 -3.73
N VAL A 34 1.66 18.61 -2.56
CA VAL A 34 1.05 18.26 -1.27
C VAL A 34 -0.16 19.15 -0.98
N ALA A 35 -0.05 20.45 -1.20
CA ALA A 35 -1.17 21.38 -1.02
C ALA A 35 -2.35 21.04 -1.95
N GLU A 36 -2.08 20.72 -3.23
CA GLU A 36 -3.09 20.26 -4.19
C GLU A 36 -3.81 19.00 -3.67
N ALA A 37 -3.06 18.02 -3.16
CA ALA A 37 -3.64 16.80 -2.62
C ALA A 37 -4.55 17.08 -1.41
N GLU A 38 -4.12 17.95 -0.50
CA GLU A 38 -4.92 18.31 0.68
C GLU A 38 -6.17 19.12 0.32
N GLU A 39 -6.07 20.02 -0.67
CA GLU A 39 -7.21 20.76 -1.21
C GLU A 39 -8.22 19.83 -1.87
N LEU A 40 -7.75 18.89 -2.71
CA LEU A 40 -8.60 17.88 -3.34
C LEU A 40 -9.30 16.98 -2.33
N ALA A 41 -8.63 16.63 -1.23
CA ALA A 41 -9.19 15.84 -0.15
C ALA A 41 -10.13 16.64 0.77
N GLY A 42 -10.06 17.98 0.73
CA GLY A 42 -10.72 18.86 1.70
C GLY A 42 -10.18 18.72 3.14
N ARG A 43 -8.96 18.18 3.30
CA ARG A 43 -8.31 17.93 4.60
C ARG A 43 -6.81 17.71 4.46
N SER A 44 -6.08 17.90 5.55
CA SER A 44 -4.65 17.63 5.61
C SER A 44 -4.32 16.14 5.48
N LEU A 45 -3.19 15.84 4.83
CA LEU A 45 -2.63 14.49 4.85
C LEU A 45 -2.12 14.16 6.27
N PRO A 46 -2.13 12.88 6.68
CA PRO A 46 -1.49 12.48 7.93
C PRO A 46 -0.03 12.94 7.98
N SER A 47 0.40 13.39 9.16
CA SER A 47 1.73 13.99 9.36
C SER A 47 2.88 13.10 8.86
N LEU A 48 2.76 11.78 9.05
CA LEU A 48 3.74 10.81 8.53
C LEU A 48 3.83 10.86 7.00
N LEU A 49 2.70 10.75 6.29
CA LEU A 49 2.67 10.79 4.82
C LEU A 49 3.14 12.13 4.28
N ARG A 50 2.68 13.23 4.88
CA ARG A 50 3.12 14.57 4.50
C ARG A 50 4.64 14.70 4.54
N ARG A 51 5.27 14.25 5.63
CA ARG A 51 6.74 14.27 5.77
C ARG A 51 7.42 13.35 4.77
N LEU A 52 6.92 12.13 4.58
CA LEU A 52 7.49 11.21 3.61
C LEU A 52 7.47 11.78 2.18
N TYR A 53 6.36 12.39 1.76
CA TYR A 53 6.29 13.06 0.47
C TYR A 53 7.26 14.25 0.37
N LEU A 54 7.34 15.12 1.38
CA LEU A 54 8.15 16.35 1.34
C LEU A 54 9.65 16.15 1.57
N GLU A 55 10.05 15.09 2.27
CA GLU A 55 11.43 14.91 2.73
C GLU A 55 12.13 13.70 2.09
N VAL A 56 11.36 12.70 1.64
CA VAL A 56 11.92 11.41 1.18
C VAL A 56 11.69 11.19 -0.30
N GLY A 57 10.43 11.14 -0.74
CA GLY A 57 10.11 10.84 -2.13
C GLY A 57 8.64 11.05 -2.44
N ASN A 58 8.34 11.54 -3.64
CA ASN A 58 6.99 11.62 -4.18
C ASN A 58 6.51 10.23 -4.64
N GLY A 59 6.46 9.28 -3.70
CA GLY A 59 6.29 7.86 -3.97
C GLY A 59 7.56 7.14 -4.42
N GLY A 60 7.42 5.91 -4.89
CA GLY A 60 8.52 5.10 -5.46
C GLY A 60 9.35 4.32 -4.45
N PHE A 61 8.89 4.22 -3.21
CA PHE A 61 9.43 3.39 -2.13
C PHE A 61 8.26 2.77 -1.36
N GLY A 62 8.45 1.63 -0.71
CA GLY A 62 7.38 0.96 0.02
C GLY A 62 7.23 -0.50 -0.39
N PRO A 63 6.16 -1.16 0.09
CA PRO A 63 5.82 -2.51 -0.32
C PRO A 63 5.32 -2.53 -1.77
N GLY A 64 5.21 -3.73 -2.34
CA GLY A 64 4.74 -3.93 -3.71
C GLY A 64 5.48 -3.02 -4.69
N TYR A 65 4.75 -2.40 -5.61
CA TYR A 65 5.35 -1.48 -6.58
C TYR A 65 5.68 -0.08 -6.03
N GLY A 66 5.65 0.08 -4.70
CA GLY A 66 5.97 1.30 -3.99
C GLY A 66 4.77 2.21 -3.77
N LEU A 67 4.91 3.09 -2.78
CA LEU A 67 3.97 4.17 -2.49
C LEU A 67 3.73 4.99 -3.77
N LEU A 68 2.47 5.15 -4.15
CA LEU A 68 2.10 5.98 -5.28
C LEU A 68 2.39 7.46 -4.99
N GLY A 69 2.80 8.18 -6.02
CA GLY A 69 3.10 9.60 -5.90
C GLY A 69 1.84 10.47 -5.95
N LEU A 70 1.98 11.67 -5.42
CA LEU A 70 1.08 12.79 -5.72
C LEU A 70 1.32 13.29 -7.15
N ARG A 71 0.84 14.50 -7.47
CA ARG A 71 1.08 15.14 -8.77
C ARG A 71 2.57 15.10 -9.14
N GLY A 72 2.87 14.55 -10.33
CA GLY A 72 4.23 14.46 -10.87
C GLY A 72 5.15 13.47 -10.15
N GLY A 73 4.61 12.58 -9.31
CA GLY A 73 5.35 11.56 -8.58
C GLY A 73 5.38 10.20 -9.27
N HIS A 74 5.71 9.18 -8.48
CA HIS A 74 5.68 7.78 -8.87
C HIS A 74 4.28 7.34 -9.33
N ARG A 75 4.24 6.51 -10.35
CA ARG A 75 3.00 5.96 -10.92
C ARG A 75 3.18 4.48 -11.16
N MET A 76 2.11 3.71 -10.99
CA MET A 76 2.05 2.31 -11.38
C MET A 76 0.72 2.04 -12.07
N GLY A 77 0.70 1.24 -13.14
CA GLY A 77 -0.54 0.89 -13.85
C GLY A 77 -1.31 2.10 -14.41
N GLY A 78 -0.65 3.25 -14.58
CA GLY A 78 -1.30 4.52 -14.95
C GLY A 78 -1.99 5.24 -13.79
N LEU A 79 -2.00 4.66 -12.58
CA LEU A 79 -2.53 5.25 -11.36
C LEU A 79 -1.50 6.17 -10.68
N ASP A 80 -2.01 7.20 -10.01
CA ASP A 80 -1.31 7.96 -8.99
C ASP A 80 -2.19 8.00 -7.73
N ALA A 81 -1.66 8.56 -6.63
CA ALA A 81 -2.38 8.59 -5.36
C ALA A 81 -3.65 9.47 -5.41
N LEU A 82 -3.83 10.30 -6.45
CA LEU A 82 -4.90 11.30 -6.52
C LEU A 82 -6.22 10.74 -7.07
N VAL A 83 -6.23 9.55 -7.67
CA VAL A 83 -7.39 8.96 -8.35
C VAL A 83 -8.63 8.88 -7.45
N GLY A 84 -8.47 8.50 -6.17
CA GLY A 84 -9.56 8.40 -5.19
C GLY A 84 -9.80 9.67 -4.36
N LEU A 85 -8.99 10.72 -4.54
CA LEU A 85 -8.81 11.74 -3.51
C LEU A 85 -10.01 12.66 -3.32
N LYS A 86 -10.81 12.88 -4.38
CA LYS A 86 -12.09 13.59 -4.27
C LYS A 86 -13.10 12.88 -3.38
N GLY A 87 -12.96 11.57 -3.19
CA GLY A 87 -13.73 10.78 -2.24
C GLY A 87 -13.13 10.75 -0.83
N GLY A 88 -12.03 11.47 -0.59
CA GLY A 88 -11.30 11.43 0.68
C GLY A 88 -10.38 10.22 0.82
N VAL A 89 -10.12 9.47 -0.26
CA VAL A 89 -9.30 8.26 -0.24
C VAL A 89 -7.98 8.51 -0.98
N LEU A 90 -6.86 8.21 -0.33
CA LEU A 90 -5.53 8.25 -0.94
C LEU A 90 -5.11 6.83 -1.31
N VAL A 91 -4.96 6.52 -2.61
CA VAL A 91 -4.43 5.21 -3.02
C VAL A 91 -2.95 5.16 -2.65
N LEU A 92 -2.59 4.26 -1.73
CA LEU A 92 -1.23 4.15 -1.21
C LEU A 92 -0.34 3.34 -2.12
N CYS A 93 -0.79 2.15 -2.51
CA CYS A 93 0.05 1.15 -3.15
C CYS A 93 -0.76 0.33 -4.15
N ASP A 94 -0.14 0.05 -5.29
CA ASP A 94 -0.58 -0.97 -6.23
C ASP A 94 0.32 -2.20 -6.02
N TRP A 95 -0.31 -3.36 -5.80
CA TRP A 95 0.38 -4.63 -5.56
C TRP A 95 0.47 -5.50 -6.82
N GLY A 96 -0.12 -5.05 -7.93
CA GLY A 96 -0.34 -5.83 -9.14
C GLY A 96 -1.73 -6.47 -9.17
N CYS A 97 -2.14 -6.98 -10.34
CA CYS A 97 -3.41 -7.69 -10.52
C CYS A 97 -4.66 -6.93 -10.02
N GLY A 98 -4.62 -5.59 -10.06
CA GLY A 98 -5.71 -4.74 -9.59
C GLY A 98 -5.86 -4.66 -8.06
N ILE A 99 -4.88 -5.16 -7.30
CA ILE A 99 -4.91 -5.18 -5.84
C ILE A 99 -4.31 -3.89 -5.30
N THR A 100 -5.03 -3.23 -4.40
CA THR A 100 -4.64 -1.91 -3.87
C THR A 100 -4.63 -1.88 -2.34
N SER A 101 -3.79 -1.00 -1.79
CA SER A 101 -3.99 -0.47 -0.44
C SER A 101 -4.36 1.00 -0.52
N GLU A 102 -5.35 1.40 0.25
CA GLU A 102 -5.98 2.72 0.18
C GLU A 102 -6.15 3.28 1.59
N LEU A 103 -5.92 4.57 1.77
CA LEU A 103 -6.10 5.24 3.06
C LEU A 103 -7.36 6.10 3.01
N ASP A 104 -8.31 5.79 3.88
CA ASP A 104 -9.41 6.69 4.18
C ASP A 104 -8.87 7.85 5.05
N LEU A 105 -8.83 9.06 4.49
CA LEU A 105 -8.33 10.25 5.18
C LEU A 105 -9.31 10.79 6.22
N ALA A 106 -10.57 10.36 6.21
CA ALA A 106 -11.56 10.70 7.22
C ALA A 106 -11.32 9.96 8.53
N THR A 107 -11.08 8.66 8.43
CA THR A 107 -10.97 7.76 9.60
C THR A 107 -9.53 7.39 9.95
N GLY A 108 -8.60 7.49 8.99
CA GLY A 108 -7.23 7.00 9.12
C GLY A 108 -7.09 5.48 8.91
N GLN A 109 -8.17 4.80 8.53
CA GLN A 109 -8.21 3.37 8.26
C GLN A 109 -7.54 3.06 6.91
N VAL A 110 -6.64 2.09 6.90
CA VAL A 110 -6.14 1.48 5.66
C VAL A 110 -7.08 0.38 5.21
N TRP A 111 -7.52 0.47 3.96
CA TRP A 111 -8.33 -0.51 3.26
C TRP A 111 -7.47 -1.31 2.30
N GLY A 112 -7.80 -2.58 2.14
CA GLY A 112 -7.30 -3.43 1.07
C GLY A 112 -8.41 -3.60 0.04
N CYS A 113 -8.05 -3.70 -1.24
CA CYS A 113 -8.95 -4.14 -2.28
C CYS A 113 -8.30 -5.29 -3.02
N ASP A 114 -8.91 -6.47 -3.00
CA ASP A 114 -8.55 -7.58 -3.86
C ASP A 114 -9.78 -8.03 -4.65
N PRO A 115 -9.86 -7.67 -5.94
CA PRO A 115 -11.01 -8.00 -6.77
C PRO A 115 -10.95 -9.43 -7.32
N ASN A 116 -9.81 -10.14 -7.20
CA ASN A 116 -9.58 -11.37 -7.94
C ASN A 116 -10.45 -12.56 -7.48
N PRO A 117 -10.63 -12.81 -6.16
CA PRO A 117 -11.49 -13.90 -5.70
C PRO A 117 -12.95 -13.45 -5.51
N ALA A 118 -13.24 -12.15 -5.57
CA ALA A 118 -14.57 -11.60 -5.31
C ALA A 118 -15.59 -12.06 -6.38
N PRO A 119 -16.66 -12.77 -6.01
CA PRO A 119 -17.74 -13.10 -6.92
C PRO A 119 -18.48 -11.85 -7.40
N GLU A 120 -19.26 -11.98 -8.47
CA GLU A 120 -20.12 -10.89 -8.95
C GLU A 120 -21.01 -10.36 -7.82
N GLY A 121 -21.00 -9.04 -7.62
CA GLY A 121 -21.77 -8.37 -6.58
C GLY A 121 -21.12 -8.34 -5.19
N VAL A 122 -19.97 -8.98 -4.99
CA VAL A 122 -19.18 -8.90 -3.77
C VAL A 122 -18.12 -7.81 -3.92
N SER A 123 -18.01 -6.92 -2.93
CA SER A 123 -16.94 -5.93 -2.90
C SER A 123 -15.61 -6.60 -2.60
N GLY A 124 -14.58 -6.32 -3.42
CA GLY A 124 -13.21 -6.69 -3.11
C GLY A 124 -12.56 -5.85 -2.01
N ALA A 125 -13.22 -4.77 -1.56
CA ALA A 125 -12.70 -3.85 -0.56
C ALA A 125 -13.03 -4.27 0.88
N PHE A 126 -12.03 -4.27 1.76
CA PHE A 126 -12.14 -4.65 3.17
C PHE A 126 -11.21 -3.82 4.07
N PRO A 127 -11.56 -3.59 5.33
CA PRO A 127 -10.66 -2.93 6.28
C PRO A 127 -9.49 -3.85 6.60
N GLN A 128 -8.27 -3.32 6.61
CA GLN A 128 -7.09 -4.06 7.11
C GLN A 128 -6.86 -3.83 8.62
N HIS A 129 -7.77 -3.14 9.28
CA HIS A 129 -7.73 -2.81 10.71
C HIS A 129 -6.42 -2.17 11.19
N MET A 130 -5.81 -1.32 10.35
CA MET A 130 -4.54 -0.69 10.66
C MET A 130 -4.53 0.79 10.23
N THR A 131 -3.76 1.59 10.95
CA THR A 131 -3.48 2.98 10.57
C THR A 131 -2.34 3.05 9.56
N ILE A 132 -2.11 4.23 8.98
CA ILE A 132 -0.93 4.46 8.13
C ILE A 132 0.40 4.26 8.88
N VAL A 133 0.43 4.48 10.19
CA VAL A 133 1.62 4.26 11.02
C VAL A 133 1.89 2.76 11.15
N ASP A 134 0.86 1.96 11.40
CA ASP A 134 0.95 0.51 11.51
C ASP A 134 1.35 -0.12 10.17
N TRP A 135 0.79 0.38 9.06
CA TRP A 135 1.11 -0.07 7.71
C TRP A 135 2.60 0.12 7.40
N PHE A 136 3.16 1.30 7.65
CA PHE A 136 4.61 1.52 7.49
C PHE A 136 5.45 0.76 8.53
N ALA A 137 4.93 0.52 9.74
CA ALA A 137 5.64 -0.28 10.74
C ALA A 137 5.79 -1.74 10.28
N LYS A 138 4.71 -2.34 9.77
CA LYS A 138 4.72 -3.67 9.16
C LYS A 138 5.64 -3.74 7.95
N TRP A 139 5.60 -2.72 7.08
CA TRP A 139 6.51 -2.67 5.93
C TRP A 139 7.97 -2.66 6.39
N VAL A 140 8.31 -1.80 7.36
CA VAL A 140 9.68 -1.75 7.91
C VAL A 140 10.12 -3.08 8.51
N ALA A 141 9.21 -3.77 9.20
CA ALA A 141 9.47 -5.08 9.80
C ALA A 141 9.54 -6.24 8.77
N GLY A 142 9.15 -6.00 7.51
CA GLY A 142 9.04 -7.07 6.50
C GLY A 142 7.85 -7.99 6.74
N THR A 143 6.82 -7.52 7.44
CA THR A 143 5.60 -8.28 7.79
C THR A 143 4.34 -7.63 7.24
N LEU A 144 4.48 -6.71 6.28
CA LEU A 144 3.34 -6.19 5.53
C LEU A 144 3.15 -7.05 4.29
N TYR A 145 1.97 -7.66 4.19
CA TYR A 145 1.60 -8.50 3.07
C TYR A 145 0.67 -7.75 2.12
N GLN A 146 0.64 -8.21 0.87
CA GLN A 146 -0.41 -7.85 -0.06
C GLN A 146 -1.78 -8.17 0.55
N PRO A 147 -2.77 -7.26 0.45
CA PRO A 147 -4.09 -7.52 1.01
C PRO A 147 -4.81 -8.53 0.14
N TRP A 148 -5.05 -9.73 0.66
CA TRP A 148 -5.87 -10.75 0.01
C TRP A 148 -7.29 -10.79 0.58
N LEU A 149 -8.26 -10.93 -0.31
CA LEU A 149 -9.64 -11.19 0.06
C LEU A 149 -9.82 -12.72 0.19
N VAL A 150 -10.36 -13.17 1.32
CA VAL A 150 -10.63 -14.58 1.59
C VAL A 150 -12.07 -14.76 2.03
N GLN A 151 -12.64 -15.93 1.73
CA GLN A 151 -13.92 -16.33 2.29
C GLN A 151 -13.65 -17.10 3.58
N ASP A 152 -14.24 -16.65 4.68
CA ASP A 152 -14.17 -17.37 5.95
C ASP A 152 -14.82 -18.76 5.79
N PRO A 153 -14.09 -19.86 6.04
CA PRO A 153 -14.61 -21.20 5.80
C PRO A 153 -15.70 -21.60 6.78
N THR A 154 -15.83 -20.90 7.91
CA THR A 154 -16.83 -21.17 8.95
C THR A 154 -18.10 -20.37 8.70
N THR A 155 -17.98 -19.08 8.39
CA THR A 155 -19.14 -18.18 8.25
C THR A 155 -19.59 -17.97 6.81
N GLY A 156 -18.71 -18.23 5.84
CA GLY A 156 -18.92 -17.90 4.43
C GLY A 156 -18.79 -16.42 4.10
N GLU A 157 -18.40 -15.58 5.08
CA GLU A 157 -18.24 -14.14 4.90
C GLU A 157 -16.92 -13.81 4.19
N TRP A 158 -16.95 -12.84 3.29
CA TRP A 158 -15.76 -12.31 2.64
C TRP A 158 -15.09 -11.25 3.51
N ARG A 159 -13.79 -11.43 3.78
CA ARG A 159 -12.98 -10.55 4.62
C ARG A 159 -11.53 -10.49 4.14
N GLY A 160 -10.76 -9.58 4.72
CA GLY A 160 -9.31 -9.61 4.56
C GLY A 160 -8.68 -10.83 5.22
N ALA A 161 -7.65 -11.37 4.58
CA ALA A 161 -6.78 -12.36 5.18
C ALA A 161 -6.03 -11.77 6.38
N THR A 162 -5.83 -12.59 7.41
CA THR A 162 -4.98 -12.28 8.56
C THR A 162 -3.50 -12.41 8.19
N ASP A 163 -2.61 -11.84 9.00
CA ASP A 163 -1.15 -11.98 8.77
C ASP A 163 -0.71 -13.46 8.76
N THR A 164 -1.34 -14.31 9.58
CA THR A 164 -1.07 -15.75 9.62
C THR A 164 -1.49 -16.42 8.32
N GLU A 165 -2.72 -16.17 7.86
CA GLU A 165 -3.23 -16.71 6.59
C GLU A 165 -2.35 -16.25 5.41
N CYS A 166 -1.95 -14.97 5.39
CA CYS A 166 -1.04 -14.46 4.36
C CYS A 166 0.33 -15.18 4.37
N ALA A 167 0.91 -15.40 5.56
CA ALA A 167 2.19 -16.09 5.68
C ALA A 167 2.10 -17.56 5.22
N GLU A 168 1.02 -18.25 5.59
CA GLU A 168 0.74 -19.64 5.18
C GLU A 168 0.56 -19.73 3.65
N MET A 169 -0.27 -18.86 3.06
CA MET A 169 -0.48 -18.83 1.61
C MET A 169 0.81 -18.55 0.82
N LEU A 170 1.68 -17.67 1.32
CA LEU A 170 2.98 -17.42 0.70
C LEU A 170 3.91 -18.63 0.79
N GLN A 171 3.88 -19.35 1.92
CA GLN A 171 4.64 -20.59 2.08
C GLN A 171 4.12 -21.70 1.17
N GLU A 172 2.81 -21.81 0.96
CA GLU A 172 2.23 -22.78 0.03
C GLU A 172 2.56 -22.44 -1.44
N ALA A 173 2.51 -21.15 -1.81
CA ALA A 173 2.74 -20.73 -3.18
C ALA A 173 4.23 -20.73 -3.58
N PHE A 174 5.13 -20.42 -2.65
CA PHE A 174 6.56 -20.17 -2.96
C PHE A 174 7.53 -20.90 -2.02
N GLY A 175 7.03 -21.71 -1.09
CA GLY A 175 7.84 -22.53 -0.22
C GLY A 175 8.40 -23.77 -0.92
N PRO A 176 9.27 -24.54 -0.24
CA PRO A 176 9.90 -25.73 -0.82
C PRO A 176 8.91 -26.83 -1.21
N ASP A 177 7.69 -26.80 -0.67
CA ASP A 177 6.60 -27.75 -0.93
C ASP A 177 5.55 -27.18 -1.90
N GLY A 178 5.80 -26.02 -2.52
CA GLY A 178 4.90 -25.45 -3.53
C GLY A 178 4.80 -26.34 -4.77
N PRO A 179 3.74 -26.20 -5.60
CA PRO A 179 3.58 -27.02 -6.79
C PRO A 179 4.80 -26.85 -7.71
N GLU A 180 5.48 -27.95 -8.04
CA GLU A 180 6.47 -27.99 -9.12
C GLU A 180 5.71 -27.74 -10.45
N ASP A 181 6.14 -26.72 -11.20
CA ASP A 181 5.61 -26.33 -12.52
C ASP A 181 5.43 -27.52 -13.50
#